data_AF-A0A969DJG5-F1
#
_entry.id   AF-A0A969DJG5-F1
#
_cell.length_a   1.000
_cell.length_b   1.000
_cell.length_c   1.000
_cell.angle_alpha   90.00
_cell.angle_beta   90.00
_cell.angle_gamma   90.00
#
_symmetry.space_group_name_H-M   'P 1'
#
loop_
_entity.id
_entity.type
_entity.pdbx_description
1 polymer ?
#
loop_
_entity_poly.entity_id
_entity_poly.type
_entity_poly.pdbx_seq_one_letter_code
_entity_poly.pdbx_strand_id
1 'polypeptide(L)'
;MTLGDIDEALKPQLFSLSNITSVSNDSNLNTSNLEYFPLLGEQTIQHLAEVLPNLGQTNTSEIPPINALLKAESPQTNTNTTLSNLLSQNPTLGKLKLNQIDLSTYTISDIPNLDAVQLSNFNAWENTLIEDVPGLNAVPLASFPLPLTEVGNKVARIDFIWGRAEKRRQRTVSGSDVAGFSVPCKGEDCPHIELDDLENSGRNIRGKFEGRSWISGKYQKVEGGWGCLKSVNAGKEPTGRLPYGSAFKVVVMEPSETTDTVDTALFFRFKNVCGATPYFIGPVPFFNYEVNAPIFIGN
;
A
#
# COMPACT_ATOMS: atom_id res chain seq x y z
N MET A 1 6.62 4.75 0.61
CA MET A 1 5.15 4.62 0.81
C MET A 1 4.96 4.04 2.18
N THR A 2 4.09 4.65 2.97
CA THR A 2 3.81 4.30 4.35
C THR A 2 2.51 3.50 4.47
N LEU A 3 2.25 2.90 5.64
CA LEU A 3 0.96 2.27 5.93
C LEU A 3 -0.20 3.29 5.86
N GLY A 4 0.04 4.53 6.30
CA GLY A 4 -0.92 5.63 6.23
C GLY A 4 -1.28 6.04 4.80
N ASP A 5 -0.39 5.84 3.83
CA ASP A 5 -0.66 6.16 2.42
C ASP A 5 -1.74 5.25 1.79
N ILE A 6 -1.97 4.07 2.39
CA ILE A 6 -2.89 3.03 1.86
C ILE A 6 -3.95 2.60 2.89
N ASP A 7 -4.07 3.30 4.02
CA ASP A 7 -4.90 2.92 5.17
C ASP A 7 -6.41 2.93 4.87
N GLU A 8 -6.86 3.86 4.04
CA GLU A 8 -8.24 3.95 3.59
C GLU A 8 -8.54 2.90 2.52
N ALA A 9 -7.56 2.67 1.65
CA ALA A 9 -7.67 1.84 0.45
C ALA A 9 -7.67 0.33 0.77
N LEU A 10 -6.77 -0.09 1.66
CA LEU A 10 -6.47 -1.50 1.90
C LEU A 10 -6.57 -1.90 3.38
N LYS A 11 -6.70 -0.94 4.29
CA LYS A 11 -6.75 -1.17 5.74
C LYS A 11 -5.59 -2.01 6.33
N PRO A 12 -4.31 -1.85 5.92
CA PRO A 12 -3.17 -2.60 6.45
C PRO A 12 -3.05 -2.55 7.98
N GLN A 13 -3.52 -1.49 8.63
CA GLN A 13 -3.45 -1.32 10.07
C GLN A 13 -4.20 -2.40 10.87
N LEU A 14 -5.12 -3.10 10.22
CA LEU A 14 -5.88 -4.20 10.82
C LEU A 14 -5.11 -5.53 10.81
N PHE A 15 -3.98 -5.62 10.10
CA PHE A 15 -3.12 -6.79 10.16
C PHE A 15 -2.38 -6.88 11.50
N SER A 16 -2.19 -8.10 11.96
CA SER A 16 -1.11 -8.49 12.87
C SER A 16 0.00 -9.21 12.10
N LEU A 17 1.18 -9.42 12.71
CA LEU A 17 2.23 -10.22 12.06
C LEU A 17 1.76 -11.67 11.83
N SER A 18 1.01 -12.26 12.76
CA SER A 18 0.44 -13.60 12.58
C SER A 18 -0.55 -13.67 11.40
N ASN A 19 -1.34 -12.62 11.16
CA ASN A 19 -2.19 -12.55 9.96
C ASN A 19 -1.35 -12.44 8.69
N ILE A 20 -0.30 -11.62 8.70
CA ILE A 20 0.62 -11.47 7.57
C ILE A 20 1.25 -12.83 7.24
N THR A 21 1.86 -13.51 8.22
CA THR A 21 2.44 -14.85 8.11
C THR A 21 1.46 -15.85 7.48
N SER A 22 0.21 -15.87 7.96
CA SER A 22 -0.80 -16.80 7.46
C SER A 22 -1.18 -16.55 6.00
N VAL A 23 -1.08 -15.31 5.52
CA VAL A 23 -1.51 -14.91 4.18
C VAL A 23 -0.36 -14.96 3.18
N SER A 24 0.85 -14.59 3.60
CA SER A 24 2.05 -14.62 2.77
C SER A 24 2.65 -16.02 2.62
N ASN A 25 2.22 -16.98 3.45
CA ASN A 25 2.85 -18.29 3.62
C ASN A 25 4.33 -18.21 4.05
N ASP A 26 4.73 -17.13 4.73
CA ASP A 26 6.08 -16.97 5.26
C ASP A 26 6.21 -17.60 6.64
N SER A 27 6.74 -18.82 6.71
CA SER A 27 6.92 -19.54 7.97
C SER A 27 8.01 -18.97 8.90
N ASN A 28 8.81 -18.00 8.45
CA ASN A 28 10.03 -17.56 9.14
C ASN A 28 9.89 -16.19 9.84
N LEU A 29 8.71 -15.59 9.84
CA LEU A 29 8.50 -14.28 10.46
C LEU A 29 8.77 -14.26 11.96
N ASN A 30 8.44 -15.34 12.67
CA ASN A 30 8.70 -15.44 14.11
C ASN A 30 10.20 -15.47 14.46
N THR A 31 11.04 -15.90 13.50
CA THR A 31 12.50 -15.90 13.63
C THR A 31 13.17 -14.65 13.06
N SER A 32 12.39 -13.72 12.51
CA SER A 32 12.92 -12.47 11.97
C SER A 32 13.43 -11.57 13.08
N ASN A 33 14.58 -10.94 12.86
CA ASN A 33 15.21 -10.06 13.83
C ASN A 33 14.36 -8.80 14.04
N LEU A 34 14.31 -8.30 15.28
CA LEU A 34 13.55 -7.12 15.66
C LEU A 34 14.05 -5.84 14.97
N GLU A 35 15.31 -5.82 14.52
CA GLU A 35 15.86 -4.70 13.74
C GLU A 35 15.11 -4.45 12.43
N TYR A 36 14.51 -5.49 11.83
CA TYR A 36 13.72 -5.38 10.60
C TYR A 36 12.27 -4.95 10.87
N PHE A 37 11.93 -4.62 12.12
CA PHE A 37 10.66 -4.03 12.47
C PHE A 37 10.83 -2.72 13.27
N PRO A 38 11.33 -1.64 12.64
CA PRO A 38 11.62 -0.36 13.32
C PRO A 38 10.46 0.22 14.13
N LEU A 39 9.21 0.02 13.69
CA LEU A 39 8.01 0.47 14.40
C LEU A 39 8.00 -0.02 15.85
N LEU A 40 8.44 -1.27 16.09
CA LEU A 40 8.51 -1.84 17.43
C LEU A 40 9.59 -1.16 18.29
N GLY A 41 10.73 -0.83 17.68
CA GLY A 41 11.83 -0.12 18.34
C GLY A 41 11.41 1.23 18.92
N GLU A 42 10.47 1.91 18.28
CA GLU A 42 9.95 3.21 18.71
C GLU A 42 8.97 3.15 19.89
N GLN A 43 8.49 1.96 20.25
CA GLN A 43 7.52 1.79 21.33
C GLN A 43 8.20 1.87 22.68
N THR A 44 7.49 2.45 23.65
CA THR A 44 7.94 2.48 25.03
C THR A 44 7.60 1.17 25.74
N ILE A 45 8.39 0.81 26.76
CA ILE A 45 8.11 -0.38 27.59
C ILE A 45 6.68 -0.33 28.16
N GLN A 46 6.24 0.85 28.62
CA GLN A 46 4.89 1.05 29.15
C GLN A 46 3.82 0.75 28.09
N HIS A 47 3.96 1.32 26.88
CA HIS A 47 3.01 1.12 25.80
C HIS A 47 2.93 -0.36 25.39
N LEU A 48 4.07 -1.04 25.31
CA LEU A 48 4.12 -2.46 25.01
C LEU A 48 3.39 -3.29 26.07
N ALA A 49 3.58 -2.99 27.35
CA ALA A 49 2.87 -3.66 28.44
C ALA A 49 1.34 -3.46 28.39
N GLU A 50 0.87 -2.35 27.79
CA GLU A 50 -0.54 -2.03 27.63
C GLU A 50 -1.18 -2.72 26.41
N VAL A 51 -0.45 -2.80 25.29
CA VAL A 51 -1.02 -3.26 24.01
C VAL A 51 -0.74 -4.74 23.70
N LEU A 52 0.30 -5.35 24.29
CA LEU A 52 0.59 -6.77 24.10
C LEU A 52 -0.17 -7.62 25.13
N PRO A 53 -0.93 -8.64 24.69
CA PRO A 53 -1.64 -9.54 25.59
C PRO A 53 -0.71 -10.17 26.62
N ASN A 54 -1.07 -10.03 27.90
CA ASN A 54 -0.38 -10.63 29.05
C ASN A 54 1.08 -10.18 29.29
N LEU A 55 1.64 -9.27 28.50
CA LEU A 55 3.05 -8.88 28.63
C LEU A 55 3.35 -8.23 29.99
N GLY A 56 2.42 -7.43 30.52
CA GLY A 56 2.51 -6.85 31.86
C GLY A 56 2.62 -7.90 32.98
N GLN A 57 2.00 -9.06 32.79
CA GLN A 57 1.93 -10.15 33.76
C GLN A 57 3.12 -11.13 33.61
N THR A 58 3.81 -11.12 32.47
CA THR A 58 5.02 -11.89 32.24
C THR A 58 6.15 -11.41 33.14
N ASN A 59 6.97 -12.35 33.61
CA ASN A 59 8.17 -12.02 34.38
C ASN A 59 9.14 -11.23 33.49
N THR A 60 9.63 -10.09 33.98
CA THR A 60 10.45 -9.18 33.17
C THR A 60 11.73 -9.86 32.68
N SER A 61 12.30 -10.77 33.48
CA SER A 61 13.50 -11.52 33.11
C SER A 61 13.28 -12.51 31.95
N GLU A 62 12.02 -12.87 31.67
CA GLU A 62 11.60 -13.76 30.58
C GLU A 62 11.27 -13.01 29.27
N ILE A 63 11.44 -11.68 29.24
CA ILE A 63 11.28 -10.86 28.04
C ILE A 63 12.68 -10.33 27.65
N PRO A 64 13.48 -11.07 26.86
CA PRO A 64 14.89 -10.79 26.67
C PRO A 64 15.23 -9.35 26.24
N PRO A 65 14.58 -8.73 25.24
CA PRO A 65 14.93 -7.37 24.82
C PRO A 65 14.59 -6.33 25.90
N ILE A 66 13.47 -6.50 26.62
CA ILE A 66 13.10 -5.59 27.72
C ILE A 66 14.06 -5.75 28.89
N ASN A 67 14.41 -6.99 29.27
CA ASN A 67 15.38 -7.26 30.33
C ASN A 67 16.76 -6.67 30.01
N ALA A 68 17.21 -6.79 28.76
CA ALA A 68 18.48 -6.24 28.32
C ALA A 68 18.49 -4.70 28.37
N LEU A 69 17.42 -4.06 27.88
CA LEU A 69 17.24 -2.62 27.96
C LEU A 69 17.28 -2.11 29.40
N LEU A 70 16.54 -2.77 30.29
CA LEU A 70 16.52 -2.41 31.71
C LEU A 70 17.89 -2.58 32.38
N LYS A 71 18.66 -3.62 32.02
CA LYS A 71 20.02 -3.83 32.54
C LYS A 71 21.02 -2.81 31.99
N ALA A 72 20.84 -2.34 30.77
CA ALA A 72 21.69 -1.31 30.17
C ALA A 72 21.45 0.07 30.83
N GLU A 73 20.19 0.46 30.99
CA GLU A 73 19.79 1.79 31.48
C GLU A 73 19.72 1.88 33.01
N SER A 74 19.44 0.76 33.69
CA SER A 74 19.31 0.70 35.15
C SER A 74 19.77 -0.67 35.69
N PRO A 75 21.10 -0.91 35.77
CA PRO A 75 21.68 -2.23 36.09
C PRO A 75 21.23 -2.85 37.43
N GLN A 76 20.79 -2.02 38.38
CA GLN A 76 20.35 -2.45 39.72
C GLN A 76 18.88 -2.87 39.76
N THR A 77 18.16 -2.79 38.64
CA THR A 77 16.74 -3.11 38.57
C THR A 77 16.52 -4.60 38.79
N ASN A 78 15.66 -4.96 39.75
CA ASN A 78 15.24 -6.34 39.93
C ASN A 78 14.22 -6.72 38.85
N THR A 79 14.65 -7.52 37.87
CA THR A 79 13.78 -8.01 36.80
C THR A 79 13.09 -9.34 37.12
N ASN A 80 13.29 -9.93 38.31
CA ASN A 80 12.58 -11.13 38.77
C ASN A 80 11.22 -10.77 39.38
N THR A 81 10.43 -10.00 38.64
CA THR A 81 9.07 -9.58 38.98
C THR A 81 8.30 -9.34 37.68
N THR A 82 6.97 -9.30 37.75
CA THR A 82 6.15 -9.00 36.58
C THR A 82 6.44 -7.59 36.06
N LEU A 83 6.34 -7.42 34.74
CA LEU A 83 6.62 -6.12 34.11
C LEU A 83 5.73 -5.01 34.70
N SER A 84 4.45 -5.27 34.94
CA SER A 84 3.53 -4.31 35.55
C SER A 84 3.93 -3.91 36.98
N ASN A 85 4.43 -4.85 37.80
CA ASN A 85 4.90 -4.52 39.15
C ASN A 85 6.15 -3.65 39.10
N LEU A 86 7.08 -3.95 38.18
CA LEU A 86 8.30 -3.17 37.97
C LEU A 86 7.98 -1.74 37.54
N LEU A 87 7.07 -1.57 36.57
CA LEU A 87 6.64 -0.27 36.05
C LEU A 87 5.88 0.54 37.10
N SER A 88 5.09 -0.11 37.96
CA SER A 88 4.40 0.56 39.06
C SER A 88 5.36 1.10 40.13
N GLN A 89 6.46 0.38 40.39
CA GLN A 89 7.49 0.79 41.34
C GLN A 89 8.41 1.86 40.77
N ASN A 90 8.70 1.80 39.47
CA ASN A 90 9.61 2.71 38.79
C ASN A 90 9.01 3.21 37.45
N PRO A 91 8.06 4.16 37.49
CA PRO A 91 7.35 4.62 36.28
C PRO A 91 8.24 5.25 35.21
N THR A 92 9.44 5.72 35.57
CA THR A 92 10.41 6.28 34.62
C THR A 92 10.95 5.22 33.65
N LEU A 93 11.06 3.96 34.08
CA LEU A 93 11.50 2.85 33.22
C LEU A 93 10.51 2.58 32.09
N GLY A 94 9.22 2.84 32.33
CA GLY A 94 8.19 2.72 31.30
C GLY A 94 8.36 3.65 30.11
N LYS A 95 9.19 4.70 30.21
CA LYS A 95 9.46 5.65 29.13
C LYS A 95 10.61 5.23 28.22
N LEU A 96 11.38 4.22 28.60
CA LEU A 96 12.45 3.68 27.78
C LEU A 96 11.87 3.07 26.51
N LYS A 97 12.60 3.20 25.40
CA LYS A 97 12.22 2.68 24.08
C LYS A 97 13.09 1.49 23.71
N LEU A 98 12.54 0.52 23.00
CA LEU A 98 13.27 -0.69 22.62
C LEU A 98 14.49 -0.41 21.74
N ASN A 99 14.46 0.61 20.90
CA ASN A 99 15.59 1.02 20.04
C ASN A 99 16.80 1.62 20.80
N GLN A 100 16.75 1.71 22.13
CA GLN A 100 17.89 2.13 22.95
C GLN A 100 18.93 1.01 23.16
N ILE A 101 18.61 -0.22 22.74
CA ILE A 101 19.55 -1.33 22.63
C ILE A 101 19.66 -1.82 21.19
N ASP A 102 20.71 -2.59 20.91
CA ASP A 102 20.83 -3.31 19.66
C ASP A 102 19.76 -4.41 19.57
N LEU A 103 18.87 -4.29 18.59
CA LEU A 103 17.77 -5.22 18.35
C LEU A 103 18.12 -6.35 17.38
N SER A 104 19.33 -6.33 16.79
CA SER A 104 19.77 -7.31 15.79
C SER A 104 19.92 -8.73 16.37
N THR A 105 20.08 -8.89 17.68
CA THR A 105 20.20 -10.23 18.31
C THR A 105 18.89 -10.81 18.81
N TYR A 106 17.80 -10.06 18.71
CA TYR A 106 16.48 -10.46 19.20
C TYR A 106 15.54 -10.70 18.03
N THR A 107 14.57 -11.59 18.23
CA THR A 107 13.58 -12.00 17.24
C THR A 107 12.17 -11.61 17.68
N ILE A 108 11.22 -11.66 16.74
CA ILE A 108 9.79 -11.47 17.04
C ILE A 108 9.32 -12.40 18.17
N SER A 109 9.79 -13.65 18.20
CA SER A 109 9.43 -14.62 19.24
C SER A 109 9.96 -14.32 20.64
N ASP A 110 10.97 -13.44 20.78
CA ASP A 110 11.50 -13.04 22.09
C ASP A 110 10.56 -12.09 22.85
N ILE A 111 9.52 -11.57 22.20
CA ILE A 111 8.49 -10.76 22.86
C ILE A 111 7.15 -11.52 22.81
N PRO A 112 6.65 -12.02 23.97
CA PRO A 112 5.43 -12.79 24.01
C PRO A 112 4.22 -12.07 23.40
N ASN A 113 3.48 -12.79 22.55
CA ASN A 113 2.25 -12.33 21.89
C ASN A 113 2.40 -11.09 20.99
N LEU A 114 3.63 -10.70 20.63
CA LEU A 114 3.89 -9.58 19.73
C LEU A 114 3.20 -9.75 18.37
N ASP A 115 3.22 -10.96 17.84
CA ASP A 115 2.67 -11.32 16.54
C ASP A 115 1.13 -11.31 16.49
N ALA A 116 0.45 -11.29 17.64
CA ALA A 116 -1.00 -11.27 17.72
C ALA A 116 -1.60 -9.85 17.71
N VAL A 117 -0.76 -8.81 17.87
CA VAL A 117 -1.22 -7.42 18.00
C VAL A 117 -1.39 -6.78 16.63
N GLN A 118 -2.50 -6.05 16.44
CA GLN A 118 -2.73 -5.28 15.21
C GLN A 118 -1.77 -4.11 15.09
N LEU A 119 -1.32 -3.81 13.88
CA LEU A 119 -0.40 -2.70 13.60
C LEU A 119 -0.93 -1.37 14.13
N SER A 120 -2.26 -1.14 14.05
CA SER A 120 -2.91 0.06 14.56
C SER A 120 -2.71 0.33 16.06
N ASN A 121 -2.31 -0.67 16.83
CA ASN A 121 -2.11 -0.54 18.28
C ASN A 121 -0.72 0.00 18.63
N PHE A 122 0.21 0.07 17.69
CA PHE A 122 1.51 0.69 17.90
C PHE A 122 1.43 2.19 17.63
N ASN A 123 2.15 2.98 18.42
CA ASN A 123 2.20 4.42 18.20
C ASN A 123 2.91 4.72 16.87
N ALA A 124 2.38 5.70 16.14
CA ALA A 124 2.90 6.17 14.85
C ALA A 124 2.96 5.09 13.74
N TRP A 125 2.13 4.05 13.84
CA TRP A 125 2.06 2.98 12.84
C TRP A 125 1.85 3.52 11.42
N GLU A 126 1.10 4.60 11.27
CA GLU A 126 0.76 5.21 9.99
C GLU A 126 1.99 5.71 9.23
N ASN A 127 3.07 6.05 9.94
CA ASN A 127 4.31 6.55 9.34
C ASN A 127 5.29 5.42 8.96
N THR A 128 4.96 4.18 9.30
CA THR A 128 5.81 3.01 9.01
C THR A 128 5.85 2.77 7.52
N LEU A 129 7.04 2.57 6.94
CA LEU A 129 7.15 2.17 5.55
C LEU A 129 6.59 0.75 5.37
N ILE A 130 5.93 0.49 4.24
CA ILE A 130 5.40 -0.85 3.95
C ILE A 130 6.51 -1.90 3.95
N GLU A 131 7.71 -1.53 3.48
CA GLU A 131 8.89 -2.42 3.45
C GLU A 131 9.47 -2.73 4.84
N ASP A 132 9.18 -1.88 5.83
CA ASP A 132 9.64 -2.01 7.22
C ASP A 132 8.71 -2.87 8.08
N VAL A 133 7.61 -3.39 7.51
CA VAL A 133 6.73 -4.36 8.18
C VAL A 133 7.11 -5.77 7.72
N PRO A 134 7.62 -6.64 8.61
CA PRO A 134 8.02 -7.99 8.24
C PRO A 134 6.93 -8.75 7.48
N GLY A 135 7.28 -9.22 6.28
CA GLY A 135 6.43 -10.06 5.43
C GLY A 135 5.28 -9.35 4.72
N LEU A 136 5.02 -8.07 4.99
CA LEU A 136 3.88 -7.36 4.41
C LEU A 136 3.99 -7.20 2.89
N ASN A 137 5.22 -7.04 2.38
CA ASN A 137 5.50 -6.95 0.95
C ASN A 137 5.13 -8.23 0.15
N ALA A 138 5.00 -9.37 0.83
CA ALA A 138 4.60 -10.65 0.24
C ALA A 138 3.07 -10.88 0.27
N VAL A 139 2.30 -9.99 0.91
CA VAL A 139 0.84 -10.11 1.00
C VAL A 139 0.20 -9.70 -0.32
N PRO A 140 -0.58 -10.59 -0.97
CA PRO A 140 -1.33 -10.22 -2.17
C PRO A 140 -2.36 -9.13 -1.87
N LEU A 141 -2.53 -8.15 -2.78
CA LEU A 141 -3.49 -7.04 -2.59
C LEU A 141 -4.93 -7.51 -2.32
N ALA A 142 -5.34 -8.65 -2.90
CA ALA A 142 -6.66 -9.24 -2.67
C ALA A 142 -6.86 -9.79 -1.25
N SER A 143 -5.78 -10.03 -0.51
CA SER A 143 -5.78 -10.57 0.84
C SER A 143 -5.63 -9.50 1.92
N PHE A 144 -5.60 -8.21 1.55
CA PHE A 144 -5.64 -7.12 2.51
C PHE A 144 -6.98 -7.07 3.26
N PRO A 145 -7.04 -6.50 4.49
CA PRO A 145 -8.24 -6.55 5.33
C PRO A 145 -9.45 -5.87 4.69
N LEU A 146 -9.22 -4.87 3.84
CA LEU A 146 -10.22 -4.40 2.88
C LEU A 146 -9.85 -4.94 1.49
N PRO A 147 -10.48 -6.04 1.03
CA PRO A 147 -10.13 -6.64 -0.24
C PRO A 147 -10.53 -5.75 -1.40
N LEU A 148 -9.74 -5.83 -2.48
CA LEU A 148 -10.06 -5.14 -3.72
C LEU A 148 -11.38 -5.65 -4.28
N THR A 149 -12.33 -4.75 -4.45
CA THR A 149 -13.60 -5.06 -5.09
C THR A 149 -13.56 -4.54 -6.52
N GLU A 150 -13.80 -5.42 -7.49
CA GLU A 150 -13.99 -5.03 -8.88
C GLU A 150 -15.22 -4.13 -9.00
N VAL A 151 -15.05 -2.96 -9.62
CA VAL A 151 -16.14 -2.01 -9.81
C VAL A 151 -16.53 -1.98 -11.28
N GLY A 152 -17.61 -2.69 -11.59
CA GLY A 152 -18.12 -2.87 -12.94
C GLY A 152 -17.75 -4.23 -13.52
N ASN A 153 -18.11 -4.43 -14.79
CA ASN A 153 -17.98 -5.71 -15.47
C ASN A 153 -17.42 -5.59 -16.88
N LYS A 154 -16.77 -4.46 -17.22
CA LYS A 154 -16.28 -4.22 -18.57
C LYS A 154 -14.84 -4.66 -18.68
N VAL A 155 -14.63 -5.58 -19.61
CA VAL A 155 -13.32 -6.05 -20.04
C VAL A 155 -13.20 -5.70 -21.52
N ALA A 156 -12.02 -5.23 -21.92
CA ALA A 156 -11.68 -4.96 -23.31
C ALA A 156 -10.48 -5.82 -23.72
N ARG A 157 -10.28 -5.99 -25.03
CA ARG A 157 -9.03 -6.49 -25.59
C ARG A 157 -8.12 -5.30 -25.89
N ILE A 158 -6.82 -5.45 -25.66
CA ILE A 158 -5.82 -4.51 -26.19
C ILE A 158 -5.64 -4.82 -27.68
N ASP A 159 -6.10 -3.95 -28.57
CA ASP A 159 -6.01 -4.16 -30.01
C ASP A 159 -4.65 -3.74 -30.56
N PHE A 160 -4.18 -2.57 -30.13
CA PHE A 160 -2.87 -2.03 -30.50
C PHE A 160 -2.23 -1.28 -29.35
N ILE A 161 -0.90 -1.23 -29.37
CA ILE A 161 -0.09 -0.48 -28.42
C ILE A 161 0.63 0.61 -29.21
N TRP A 162 0.36 1.87 -28.87
CA TRP A 162 0.86 3.02 -29.60
C TRP A 162 1.81 3.84 -28.74
N GLY A 163 3.01 4.07 -29.27
CA GLY A 163 4.05 4.85 -28.63
C GLY A 163 3.88 6.35 -28.82
N ARG A 164 4.97 7.08 -28.58
CA ARG A 164 4.99 8.55 -28.46
C ARG A 164 4.79 9.31 -29.77
N ALA A 165 4.88 8.62 -30.92
CA ALA A 165 4.63 9.22 -32.22
C ALA A 165 3.15 9.63 -32.38
N GLU A 166 2.26 9.00 -31.62
CA GLU A 166 0.84 9.25 -31.70
C GLU A 166 0.43 10.59 -31.11
N LYS A 167 -0.60 11.18 -31.72
CA LYS A 167 -1.07 12.53 -31.40
C LYS A 167 -2.57 12.53 -31.25
N ARG A 168 -3.09 13.55 -30.58
CA ARG A 168 -4.52 13.94 -30.56
C ARG A 168 -5.52 12.77 -30.56
N ARG A 169 -5.97 12.33 -29.39
CA ARG A 169 -6.97 11.27 -29.25
C ARG A 169 -8.23 11.80 -28.56
N GLN A 170 -9.37 11.69 -29.24
CA GLN A 170 -10.67 12.21 -28.76
C GLN A 170 -11.54 11.13 -28.10
N ARG A 171 -11.49 9.89 -28.60
CA ARG A 171 -12.28 8.77 -28.09
C ARG A 171 -11.51 8.05 -26.99
N THR A 172 -11.38 8.67 -25.82
CA THR A 172 -10.60 8.11 -24.72
C THR A 172 -11.47 7.39 -23.69
N VAL A 173 -10.85 6.49 -22.94
CA VAL A 173 -11.43 5.89 -21.73
C VAL A 173 -10.64 6.26 -20.47
N SER A 174 -9.70 7.20 -20.53
CA SER A 174 -8.90 7.60 -19.36
C SER A 174 -9.21 9.01 -18.89
N GLY A 175 -8.99 9.24 -17.60
CA GLY A 175 -9.11 10.55 -16.96
C GLY A 175 -9.01 10.45 -15.45
N SER A 176 -9.97 11.05 -14.75
CA SER A 176 -10.09 11.04 -13.28
C SER A 176 -11.54 10.99 -12.83
N ASP A 177 -11.77 10.74 -11.54
CA ASP A 177 -13.10 10.87 -10.91
C ASP A 177 -13.57 12.32 -10.81
N VAL A 178 -12.70 13.30 -11.12
CA VAL A 178 -13.01 14.74 -11.12
C VAL A 178 -13.27 15.27 -12.53
N ALA A 179 -12.40 14.95 -13.49
CA ALA A 179 -12.50 15.41 -14.88
C ALA A 179 -13.35 14.48 -15.77
N GLY A 180 -13.73 13.30 -15.26
CA GLY A 180 -14.38 12.23 -16.01
C GLY A 180 -13.36 11.30 -16.68
N PHE A 181 -13.80 10.11 -17.09
CA PHE A 181 -12.95 9.06 -17.71
C PHE A 181 -13.00 9.07 -19.24
N SER A 182 -13.15 10.24 -19.85
CA SER A 182 -13.13 10.41 -21.31
C SER A 182 -12.44 11.73 -21.67
N VAL A 183 -11.34 12.03 -20.98
CA VAL A 183 -10.57 13.25 -21.21
C VAL A 183 -9.76 13.09 -22.49
N PRO A 184 -9.95 13.91 -23.53
CA PRO A 184 -9.16 13.82 -24.75
C PRO A 184 -7.68 14.12 -24.50
N CYS A 185 -6.79 13.41 -25.19
CA CYS A 185 -5.39 13.83 -25.31
C CYS A 185 -5.30 14.82 -26.47
N LYS A 186 -4.88 16.06 -26.20
CA LYS A 186 -4.77 17.12 -27.23
C LYS A 186 -3.33 17.40 -27.66
N GLY A 187 -2.36 16.72 -27.05
CA GLY A 187 -0.94 16.94 -27.27
C GLY A 187 -0.39 16.30 -28.55
N GLU A 188 0.91 16.51 -28.73
CA GLU A 188 1.73 15.93 -29.80
C GLU A 188 2.42 14.61 -29.37
N ASP A 189 2.15 14.15 -28.14
CA ASP A 189 2.69 12.93 -27.53
C ASP A 189 1.55 12.28 -26.72
N CYS A 190 0.81 11.40 -27.37
CA CYS A 190 -0.38 10.72 -26.84
C CYS A 190 -0.23 9.19 -26.90
N PRO A 191 0.81 8.61 -26.27
CA PRO A 191 0.99 7.16 -26.21
C PRO A 191 -0.16 6.54 -25.43
N HIS A 192 -0.64 5.41 -25.92
CA HIS A 192 -1.85 4.77 -25.41
C HIS A 192 -1.94 3.31 -25.82
N ILE A 193 -2.82 2.58 -25.15
CA ILE A 193 -3.37 1.35 -25.71
C ILE A 193 -4.67 1.67 -26.44
N GLU A 194 -4.83 1.11 -27.62
CA GLU A 194 -6.11 1.07 -28.34
C GLU A 194 -6.88 -0.17 -27.89
N LEU A 195 -8.14 0.03 -27.58
CA LEU A 195 -9.03 -1.00 -27.07
C LEU A 195 -9.96 -1.49 -28.16
N ASP A 196 -10.32 -2.75 -28.06
CA ASP A 196 -11.41 -3.36 -28.80
C ASP A 196 -12.30 -4.18 -27.86
N ASP A 197 -13.48 -4.52 -28.32
CA ASP A 197 -14.38 -5.41 -27.60
C ASP A 197 -13.82 -6.85 -27.60
N LEU A 198 -14.22 -7.67 -26.62
CA LEU A 198 -13.74 -9.05 -26.49
C LEU A 198 -14.25 -9.99 -27.60
N GLU A 199 -15.16 -9.53 -28.46
CA GLU A 199 -15.85 -10.39 -29.41
C GLU A 199 -14.98 -10.74 -30.64
N ASN A 200 -15.10 -12.00 -31.09
CA ASN A 200 -14.79 -12.44 -32.47
C ASN A 200 -15.97 -12.15 -33.43
N SER A 201 -16.77 -11.12 -33.16
CA SER A 201 -17.95 -10.78 -33.96
C SER A 201 -17.49 -10.01 -35.20
N GLY A 202 -17.83 -10.53 -36.38
CA GLY A 202 -17.34 -10.01 -37.66
C GLY A 202 -17.50 -8.49 -37.85
N ARG A 203 -16.70 -7.95 -38.80
CA ARG A 203 -16.40 -6.52 -39.11
C ARG A 203 -17.55 -5.48 -39.10
N ASN A 204 -18.81 -5.89 -38.93
CA ASN A 204 -20.00 -5.04 -38.98
C ASN A 204 -20.60 -4.70 -37.61
N ILE A 205 -20.14 -5.31 -36.51
CA ILE A 205 -20.59 -4.98 -35.16
C ILE A 205 -19.55 -4.06 -34.52
N ARG A 206 -19.85 -2.76 -34.47
CA ARG A 206 -19.03 -1.82 -33.73
C ARG A 206 -19.38 -1.88 -32.25
N GLY A 207 -18.47 -2.45 -31.47
CA GLY A 207 -18.67 -2.56 -30.03
C GLY A 207 -18.37 -1.26 -29.28
N LYS A 208 -18.44 -1.33 -27.95
CA LYS A 208 -18.31 -0.15 -27.09
C LYS A 208 -16.87 0.37 -27.07
N PHE A 209 -15.90 -0.52 -27.17
CA PHE A 209 -14.49 -0.25 -26.97
C PHE A 209 -13.72 -0.07 -28.26
N GLU A 210 -14.21 -0.60 -29.38
CA GLU A 210 -13.58 -0.49 -30.70
C GLU A 210 -12.99 0.90 -31.00
N GLY A 211 -11.66 0.94 -31.12
CA GLY A 211 -10.86 2.12 -31.44
C GLY A 211 -10.85 3.20 -30.36
N ARG A 212 -11.13 2.85 -29.10
CA ARG A 212 -10.99 3.78 -27.97
C ARG A 212 -9.60 3.71 -27.37
N SER A 213 -9.07 4.87 -26.97
CA SER A 213 -7.72 4.98 -26.42
C SER A 213 -7.74 5.05 -24.88
N TRP A 214 -6.95 4.22 -24.21
CA TRP A 214 -6.56 4.48 -22.82
C TRP A 214 -5.19 5.15 -22.82
N ILE A 215 -5.20 6.48 -22.64
CA ILE A 215 -4.00 7.32 -22.72
C ILE A 215 -3.07 7.06 -21.55
N SER A 216 -1.77 7.09 -21.81
CA SER A 216 -0.73 7.01 -20.79
C SER A 216 -0.79 8.20 -19.82
N GLY A 217 -0.84 7.89 -18.53
CA GLY A 217 -0.79 8.88 -17.45
C GLY A 217 0.61 9.44 -17.21
N LYS A 218 1.65 8.80 -17.75
CA LYS A 218 3.00 9.37 -17.73
C LYS A 218 3.08 10.66 -18.54
N TYR A 219 2.34 10.74 -19.64
CA TYR A 219 2.39 11.85 -20.60
C TYR A 219 1.20 12.80 -20.49
N GLN A 220 0.07 12.35 -19.94
CA GLN A 220 -1.09 13.21 -19.72
C GLN A 220 -1.49 13.27 -18.24
N LYS A 221 -1.47 14.50 -17.69
CA LYS A 221 -2.04 14.83 -16.38
C LYS A 221 -3.44 15.44 -16.54
N VAL A 222 -4.33 15.15 -15.60
CA VAL A 222 -5.71 15.67 -15.54
C VAL A 222 -5.99 16.26 -14.17
N GLU A 223 -7.06 17.06 -14.04
CA GLU A 223 -7.51 17.54 -12.73
C GLU A 223 -7.90 16.38 -11.82
N GLY A 224 -7.55 16.45 -10.55
CA GLY A 224 -7.82 15.44 -9.55
C GLY A 224 -8.00 16.04 -8.15
N GLY A 225 -8.37 15.20 -7.20
CA GLY A 225 -8.61 15.61 -5.82
C GLY A 225 -9.83 16.52 -5.63
N TRP A 226 -10.24 16.71 -4.38
CA TRP A 226 -11.37 17.56 -4.02
C TRP A 226 -11.27 18.05 -2.58
N GLY A 227 -12.10 19.04 -2.23
CA GLY A 227 -12.12 19.62 -0.88
C GLY A 227 -10.85 20.37 -0.52
N CYS A 228 -10.49 20.35 0.76
CA CYS A 228 -9.32 21.05 1.32
C CYS A 228 -7.98 20.55 0.76
N LEU A 229 -7.94 19.32 0.23
CA LEU A 229 -6.73 18.66 -0.27
C LEU A 229 -6.57 18.76 -1.79
N LYS A 230 -7.52 19.40 -2.50
CA LYS A 230 -7.53 19.43 -3.96
C LYS A 230 -6.29 20.04 -4.60
N SER A 231 -5.57 20.91 -3.90
CA SER A 231 -4.41 21.63 -4.47
C SER A 231 -3.09 20.88 -4.30
N VAL A 232 -3.08 19.76 -3.57
CA VAL A 232 -1.90 18.89 -3.45
C VAL A 232 -1.49 18.42 -4.85
N ASN A 233 -0.18 18.33 -5.10
CA ASN A 233 0.37 18.03 -6.44
C ASN A 233 -0.18 18.95 -7.55
N ALA A 234 -0.38 20.24 -7.22
CA ALA A 234 -0.99 21.24 -8.10
C ALA A 234 -2.39 20.88 -8.61
N GLY A 235 -3.12 20.02 -7.89
CA GLY A 235 -4.43 19.51 -8.29
C GLY A 235 -4.42 18.57 -9.48
N LYS A 236 -3.26 17.99 -9.80
CA LYS A 236 -3.08 17.12 -10.96
C LYS A 236 -2.79 15.69 -10.56
N GLU A 237 -3.21 14.78 -11.41
CA GLU A 237 -2.88 13.35 -11.34
C GLU A 237 -2.67 12.79 -12.76
N PRO A 238 -1.91 11.70 -12.92
CA PRO A 238 -1.89 10.94 -14.17
C PRO A 238 -3.30 10.56 -14.61
N THR A 239 -3.57 10.65 -15.91
CA THR A 239 -4.81 10.11 -16.50
C THR A 239 -4.83 8.59 -16.33
N GLY A 240 -5.99 8.01 -16.06
CA GLY A 240 -6.13 6.56 -15.85
C GLY A 240 -7.56 6.13 -15.60
N ARG A 241 -7.74 5.00 -14.92
CA ARG A 241 -9.04 4.42 -14.55
C ARG A 241 -9.07 3.96 -13.10
N LEU A 242 -10.28 3.76 -12.57
CA LEU A 242 -10.55 3.22 -11.23
C LEU A 242 -11.27 1.86 -11.33
N PRO A 243 -10.67 0.82 -11.95
CA PRO A 243 -11.34 -0.46 -12.16
C PRO A 243 -11.66 -1.18 -10.84
N TYR A 244 -10.85 -0.97 -9.80
CA TYR A 244 -11.01 -1.57 -8.46
C TYR A 244 -11.54 -0.57 -7.43
N GLY A 245 -12.33 0.41 -7.90
CA GLY A 245 -12.87 1.47 -7.06
C GLY A 245 -11.86 2.54 -6.70
N SER A 246 -12.14 3.29 -5.62
CA SER A 246 -11.42 4.53 -5.29
C SER A 246 -10.15 4.35 -4.47
N ALA A 247 -9.74 3.10 -4.24
CA ALA A 247 -8.56 2.72 -3.48
C ALA A 247 -7.27 3.20 -4.16
N PHE A 248 -7.16 2.94 -5.46
CA PHE A 248 -6.07 3.40 -6.29
C PHE A 248 -6.51 3.59 -7.74
N LYS A 249 -5.71 4.33 -8.48
CA LYS A 249 -5.85 4.50 -9.92
C LYS A 249 -4.90 3.57 -10.67
N VAL A 250 -5.42 2.87 -11.66
CA VAL A 250 -4.64 2.13 -12.64
C VAL A 250 -4.29 3.06 -13.79
N VAL A 251 -3.01 3.14 -14.11
CA VAL A 251 -2.45 4.06 -15.10
C VAL A 251 -1.64 3.27 -16.11
N VAL A 252 -1.91 3.48 -17.39
CA VAL A 252 -1.04 3.05 -18.48
C VAL A 252 0.23 3.91 -18.45
N MET A 253 1.40 3.27 -18.47
CA MET A 253 2.69 3.95 -18.29
C MET A 253 3.45 4.05 -19.62
N GLU A 254 4.28 3.08 -19.99
CA GLU A 254 5.10 3.10 -21.21
C GLU A 254 4.64 2.07 -22.26
N PRO A 255 3.81 2.47 -23.23
CA PRO A 255 3.58 1.69 -24.43
C PRO A 255 4.85 1.54 -25.27
N SER A 256 5.15 0.32 -25.72
CA SER A 256 6.27 0.01 -26.61
C SER A 256 5.78 -0.72 -27.86
N GLU A 257 5.73 -0.01 -28.99
CA GLU A 257 5.39 -0.57 -30.32
C GLU A 257 6.41 -1.62 -30.80
N THR A 258 7.67 -1.52 -30.36
CA THR A 258 8.72 -2.46 -30.79
C THR A 258 8.55 -3.84 -30.18
N THR A 259 8.01 -3.89 -28.96
CA THR A 259 7.85 -5.14 -28.21
C THR A 259 6.39 -5.57 -28.11
N ASP A 260 5.45 -4.78 -28.62
CA ASP A 260 4.01 -4.97 -28.44
C ASP A 260 3.63 -5.18 -26.97
N THR A 261 4.24 -4.40 -26.07
CA THR A 261 3.99 -4.46 -24.63
C THR A 261 3.75 -3.10 -24.00
N VAL A 262 3.09 -3.12 -22.84
CA VAL A 262 2.84 -1.93 -22.03
C VAL A 262 2.86 -2.30 -20.55
N ASP A 263 3.47 -1.44 -19.73
CA ASP A 263 3.38 -1.53 -18.28
C ASP A 263 2.25 -0.66 -17.73
N THR A 264 1.69 -1.10 -16.60
CA THR A 264 0.73 -0.34 -15.82
C THR A 264 1.25 -0.11 -14.41
N ALA A 265 0.82 1.01 -13.81
CA ALA A 265 1.14 1.33 -12.44
C ALA A 265 -0.10 1.73 -11.64
N LEU A 266 -0.03 1.49 -10.33
CA LEU A 266 -0.97 2.00 -9.36
C LEU A 266 -0.52 3.35 -8.84
N PHE A 267 -1.48 4.26 -8.68
CA PHE A 267 -1.32 5.52 -7.99
C PHE A 267 -2.37 5.63 -6.87
N PHE A 268 -1.93 5.97 -5.67
CA PHE A 268 -2.77 6.11 -4.49
C PHE A 268 -2.99 7.59 -4.16
N ARG A 269 -3.96 7.86 -3.28
CA ARG A 269 -4.28 9.19 -2.77
C ARG A 269 -4.54 9.12 -1.29
N PHE A 270 -4.37 10.25 -0.62
CA PHE A 270 -4.78 10.43 0.77
C PHE A 270 -6.16 11.09 0.83
N LYS A 271 -7.00 10.68 1.77
CA LYS A 271 -8.26 11.39 2.10
C LYS A 271 -8.38 11.63 3.59
N ASN A 272 -9.10 12.70 3.91
CA ASN A 272 -9.56 12.99 5.26
C ASN A 272 -10.98 13.55 5.21
N VAL A 273 -11.50 13.96 6.36
CA VAL A 273 -12.86 14.51 6.48
C VAL A 273 -13.11 15.75 5.61
N CYS A 274 -12.08 16.51 5.23
CA CYS A 274 -12.25 17.74 4.47
C CYS A 274 -11.95 17.60 2.98
N GLY A 275 -11.39 16.50 2.51
CA GLY A 275 -10.99 16.35 1.11
C GLY A 275 -10.23 15.08 0.75
N ALA A 276 -9.90 14.98 -0.52
CA ALA A 276 -8.98 13.98 -1.08
C ALA A 276 -7.90 14.68 -1.91
N THR A 277 -6.67 14.20 -1.82
CA THR A 277 -5.63 14.59 -2.78
C THR A 277 -5.95 14.02 -4.17
N PRO A 278 -5.31 14.53 -5.23
CA PRO A 278 -5.19 13.75 -6.46
C PRO A 278 -4.51 12.40 -6.20
N TYR A 279 -4.62 11.44 -7.12
CA TYR A 279 -3.84 10.20 -7.11
C TYR A 279 -2.41 10.49 -7.55
N PHE A 280 -1.49 10.70 -6.60
CA PHE A 280 -0.10 11.08 -6.89
C PHE A 280 0.95 10.21 -6.19
N ILE A 281 0.53 9.32 -5.27
CA ILE A 281 1.44 8.45 -4.53
C ILE A 281 1.71 7.19 -5.37
N GLY A 282 2.92 7.09 -5.92
CA GLY A 282 3.31 6.07 -6.89
C GLY A 282 4.47 6.56 -7.77
N PRO A 283 4.75 5.91 -8.92
CA PRO A 283 4.10 4.71 -9.43
C PRO A 283 4.47 3.44 -8.66
N VAL A 284 3.50 2.55 -8.45
CA VAL A 284 3.75 1.17 -8.00
C VAL A 284 3.52 0.24 -9.18
N PRO A 285 4.54 -0.52 -9.65
CA PRO A 285 4.36 -1.46 -10.76
C PRO A 285 3.20 -2.43 -10.50
N PHE A 286 2.38 -2.69 -11.53
CA PHE A 286 1.22 -3.55 -11.39
C PHE A 286 1.25 -4.73 -12.36
N PHE A 287 0.59 -4.60 -13.52
CA PHE A 287 0.60 -5.62 -14.56
C PHE A 287 1.29 -5.11 -15.82
N ASN A 288 1.97 -6.03 -16.49
CA ASN A 288 2.41 -5.85 -17.86
C ASN A 288 1.42 -6.55 -18.78
N TYR A 289 1.08 -5.90 -19.88
CA TYR A 289 0.20 -6.45 -20.90
C TYR A 289 0.90 -6.47 -22.25
N GLU A 290 0.39 -7.33 -23.11
CA GLU A 290 0.75 -7.43 -24.53
C GLU A 290 -0.48 -7.18 -25.40
N VAL A 291 -0.27 -6.98 -26.70
CA VAL A 291 -1.35 -6.94 -27.68
C VAL A 291 -2.20 -8.22 -27.59
N ASN A 292 -3.51 -8.08 -27.78
CA ASN A 292 -4.56 -9.08 -27.58
C ASN A 292 -4.85 -9.50 -26.13
N ALA A 293 -4.12 -9.00 -25.13
CA ALA A 293 -4.43 -9.31 -23.74
C ALA A 293 -5.79 -8.72 -23.32
N PRO A 294 -6.58 -9.43 -22.51
CA PRO A 294 -7.76 -8.87 -21.87
C PRO A 294 -7.34 -7.90 -20.77
N ILE A 295 -7.99 -6.74 -20.71
CA ILE A 295 -7.76 -5.73 -19.67
C ILE A 295 -9.08 -5.33 -19.02
N PHE A 296 -9.10 -5.34 -17.69
CA PHE A 296 -10.28 -4.94 -16.93
C PHE A 296 -10.37 -3.42 -16.87
N ILE A 297 -11.46 -2.88 -17.40
CA ILE A 297 -11.70 -1.44 -17.55
C ILE A 297 -12.51 -0.88 -16.36
N GLY A 298 -13.31 -1.73 -15.70
CA GLY A 298 -14.27 -1.31 -14.68
C GLY A 298 -15.55 -0.72 -15.28
N ASN A 299 -16.10 0.34 -14.67
CA ASN A 299 -17.33 1.00 -15.12
C ASN A 299 -17.13 2.07 -16.20
#